data_AF-A0A8A1RL65-F1
#
_entry.id   AF-A0A8A1RL65-F1
#
_cell.length_a   1.000
_cell.length_b   1.000
_cell.length_c   1.000
_cell.angle_alpha   90.00
_cell.angle_beta   90.00
_cell.angle_gamma   90.00
#
_symmetry.space_group_name_H-M   'P 1'
#
loop_
_entity.id
_entity.type
_entity.pdbx_description
1 polymer ?
#
loop_
_entity_poly.entity_id
_entity_poly.type
_entity_poly.pdbx_seq_one_letter_code
_entity_poly.pdbx_strand_id
1 'polypeptide(L)'
;MPIGVPKVPFRNPGDEDISWIDILNRLYRERLLFLGQGVDTELSNQLISLMLYLSLEDDTTDLYLFINSPGGWVIPGLAIYDTMQFVQPAVQTICIGLAASMGSVILVGGEITKRLAFPHARVMIHQPSSYFYLTSTRNFILEAEELLKLRETLTKVYVQRTGQSLWVVSEDMERDAFMSATEAQAYGLVDRVAK
;
A
#
# COMPACT_ATOMS: atom_id res chain seq x y z
N MET A 1 -23.07 -2.79 -19.72
CA MET A 1 -21.85 -2.20 -20.33
C MET A 1 -20.96 -1.72 -19.20
N PRO A 2 -19.64 -2.00 -19.21
CA PRO A 2 -18.75 -1.32 -18.29
C PRO A 2 -18.84 0.19 -18.55
N ILE A 3 -18.82 1.00 -17.49
CA ILE A 3 -19.03 2.45 -17.54
C ILE A 3 -17.88 3.18 -18.27
N GLY A 4 -16.82 2.46 -18.68
CA GLY A 4 -15.60 3.06 -19.21
C GLY A 4 -14.86 3.87 -18.14
N VAL A 5 -13.64 4.32 -18.44
CA VAL A 5 -12.96 5.29 -17.57
C VAL A 5 -13.51 6.68 -17.92
N PRO A 6 -14.12 7.41 -16.97
CA PRO A 6 -14.61 8.76 -17.24
C PRO A 6 -13.48 9.69 -17.68
N LYS A 7 -13.77 10.57 -18.63
CA LYS A 7 -12.85 11.61 -19.10
C LYS A 7 -13.25 12.97 -18.59
N VAL A 8 -12.26 13.81 -18.32
CA VAL A 8 -12.43 15.19 -17.84
C VAL A 8 -11.64 16.17 -18.71
N PRO A 9 -12.12 17.42 -18.85
CA PRO A 9 -11.40 18.44 -19.60
C PRO A 9 -10.11 18.83 -18.86
N PHE A 10 -9.02 18.93 -19.59
CA PHE A 10 -7.71 19.35 -19.10
C PHE A 10 -7.03 20.25 -20.13
N ARG A 11 -6.48 21.37 -19.64
CA ARG A 11 -5.78 22.35 -20.46
C ARG A 11 -4.32 22.39 -20.02
N ASN A 12 -3.38 22.04 -20.89
CA ASN A 12 -1.97 22.19 -20.55
C ASN A 12 -1.62 23.69 -20.44
N PRO A 13 -0.65 24.07 -19.61
CA PRO A 13 -0.12 25.42 -19.60
C PRO A 13 0.38 25.81 -20.99
N GLY A 14 -0.22 26.85 -21.58
CA GLY A 14 0.16 27.36 -22.90
C GLY A 14 -0.69 26.85 -24.08
N ASP A 15 -1.55 25.84 -23.88
CA ASP A 15 -2.44 25.36 -24.95
C ASP A 15 -3.69 26.26 -25.07
N GLU A 16 -4.14 26.49 -26.31
CA GLU A 16 -5.45 27.11 -26.59
C GLU A 16 -6.60 26.10 -26.49
N ASP A 17 -6.33 24.84 -26.85
CA ASP A 17 -7.32 23.77 -26.90
C ASP A 17 -7.43 22.97 -25.60
N ILE A 18 -8.62 22.38 -25.39
CA ILE A 18 -8.90 21.49 -24.26
C ILE A 18 -8.66 20.05 -24.70
N SER A 19 -7.78 19.35 -23.99
CA SER A 19 -7.61 17.91 -24.09
C SER A 19 -8.59 17.18 -23.16
N TRP A 20 -9.06 16.00 -23.55
CA TRP A 20 -9.89 15.13 -22.69
C TRP A 20 -9.06 13.94 -22.24
N ILE A 21 -8.75 13.90 -20.95
CA ILE A 21 -7.90 12.87 -20.35
C ILE A 21 -8.71 12.01 -19.39
N ASP A 22 -8.23 10.80 -19.14
CA ASP A 22 -8.81 9.91 -18.14
C ASP A 22 -8.74 10.51 -16.75
N ILE A 23 -9.80 10.32 -15.96
CA ILE A 23 -9.92 10.90 -14.61
C ILE A 23 -8.73 10.53 -13.71
N LEU A 24 -8.24 9.29 -13.79
CA LEU A 24 -7.07 8.86 -13.01
C LEU A 24 -5.82 9.64 -13.39
N ASN A 25 -5.58 9.86 -14.68
CA ASN A 25 -4.44 10.67 -15.13
C ASN A 25 -4.55 12.13 -14.64
N ARG A 26 -5.77 12.67 -14.55
CA ARG A 26 -6.00 13.99 -13.97
C ARG A 26 -5.68 14.02 -12.47
N LEU A 27 -6.05 12.97 -11.74
CA LEU A 27 -5.83 12.84 -10.28
C LEU A 27 -4.36 12.57 -9.94
N TYR A 28 -3.63 11.80 -10.74
CA TYR A 28 -2.19 11.57 -10.54
C TYR A 28 -1.39 12.86 -10.62
N ARG A 29 -1.77 13.80 -11.50
CA ARG A 29 -1.17 15.14 -11.57
C ARG A 29 -1.43 15.98 -10.31
N GLU A 30 -2.50 15.68 -9.57
CA GLU A 30 -2.79 16.26 -8.25
C GLU A 30 -2.17 15.44 -7.11
N ARG A 31 -1.24 14.52 -7.42
CA ARG A 31 -0.53 13.67 -6.46
C ARG A 31 -1.45 12.74 -5.67
N LEU A 32 -2.60 12.37 -6.26
CA LEU A 32 -3.55 11.41 -5.74
C LEU A 32 -3.36 10.05 -6.43
N LEU A 33 -2.72 9.10 -5.75
CA LEU A 33 -2.38 7.77 -6.24
C LEU A 33 -3.38 6.73 -5.71
N PHE A 34 -3.59 5.64 -6.45
CA PHE A 34 -4.59 4.63 -6.11
C PHE A 34 -4.02 3.21 -6.16
N LEU A 35 -4.11 2.51 -5.04
CA LEU A 35 -3.94 1.07 -4.92
C LEU A 35 -5.34 0.44 -4.73
N GLY A 36 -6.06 0.24 -5.84
CA GLY A 36 -7.46 -0.20 -5.84
C GLY A 36 -7.70 -1.68 -6.17
N GLN A 37 -6.62 -2.47 -6.29
CA GLN A 37 -6.69 -3.89 -6.68
C GLN A 37 -5.59 -4.71 -5.98
N GLY A 38 -5.49 -5.99 -6.32
CA GLY A 38 -4.42 -6.86 -5.83
C GLY A 38 -3.03 -6.34 -6.25
N VAL A 39 -2.05 -6.49 -5.36
CA VAL A 39 -0.66 -6.08 -5.63
C VAL A 39 0.00 -7.13 -6.52
N ASP A 40 0.41 -6.71 -7.71
CA ASP A 40 1.25 -7.46 -8.63
C ASP A 40 2.43 -6.61 -9.14
N THR A 41 3.29 -7.19 -9.97
CA THR A 41 4.48 -6.52 -10.51
C THR A 41 4.13 -5.31 -11.38
N GLU A 42 3.06 -5.39 -12.19
CA GLU A 42 2.71 -4.30 -13.10
C GLU A 42 2.19 -3.08 -12.34
N LEU A 43 1.23 -3.28 -11.44
CA LEU A 43 0.69 -2.22 -10.59
C LEU A 43 1.78 -1.62 -9.70
N SER A 44 2.64 -2.46 -9.12
CA SER A 44 3.78 -2.00 -8.33
C SER A 44 4.67 -1.08 -9.13
N ASN A 45 5.08 -1.48 -10.34
CA ASN A 45 5.93 -0.66 -11.19
C ASN A 45 5.27 0.67 -11.59
N GLN A 46 3.96 0.67 -11.85
CA GLN A 46 3.22 1.91 -12.13
C GLN A 46 3.22 2.86 -10.93
N LEU A 47 2.92 2.36 -9.72
CA LEU A 47 2.92 3.19 -8.50
C LEU A 47 4.31 3.72 -8.17
N ILE A 48 5.34 2.87 -8.25
CA ILE A 48 6.74 3.26 -8.04
C ILE A 48 7.13 4.36 -9.03
N SER A 49 6.81 4.17 -10.33
CA SER A 49 7.14 5.15 -11.36
C SER A 49 6.44 6.49 -11.12
N LEU A 50 5.18 6.48 -10.71
CA LEU A 50 4.43 7.69 -10.36
C LEU A 50 5.04 8.40 -9.15
N MET A 51 5.37 7.68 -8.08
CA MET A 51 6.00 8.27 -6.88
C MET A 51 7.35 8.91 -7.22
N LEU A 52 8.20 8.22 -7.98
CA LEU A 52 9.49 8.75 -8.42
C LEU A 52 9.33 9.98 -9.32
N TYR A 53 8.44 9.91 -10.32
CA TYR A 53 8.18 11.02 -11.23
C TYR A 53 7.68 12.26 -10.49
N LEU A 54 6.66 12.11 -9.63
CA LEU A 54 6.09 13.22 -8.87
C LEU A 54 7.07 13.78 -7.84
N SER A 55 7.94 12.95 -7.28
CA SER A 55 9.03 13.42 -6.41
C SER A 55 10.11 14.21 -7.16
N LEU A 56 10.30 13.95 -8.46
CA LEU A 56 11.22 14.73 -9.31
C LEU A 56 10.61 16.06 -9.76
N GLU A 57 9.29 16.09 -9.98
CA GLU A 57 8.58 17.33 -10.33
C GLU A 57 8.48 18.29 -9.13
N ASP A 58 8.21 17.76 -7.94
CA ASP A 58 8.09 18.51 -6.70
C ASP A 58 8.38 17.58 -5.50
N ASP A 59 9.48 17.85 -4.80
CA ASP A 59 9.94 17.10 -3.65
C ASP A 59 9.39 17.62 -2.30
N THR A 60 8.61 18.71 -2.32
CA THR A 60 8.10 19.38 -1.12
C THR A 60 6.64 19.06 -0.82
N THR A 61 5.83 18.82 -1.84
CA THR A 61 4.39 18.54 -1.67
C THR A 61 4.16 17.06 -1.42
N ASP A 62 3.37 16.71 -0.40
CA ASP A 62 3.03 15.33 -0.06
C ASP A 62 2.39 14.54 -1.23
N LEU A 63 2.50 13.22 -1.17
CA LEU A 63 1.78 12.26 -2.02
C LEU A 63 0.62 11.64 -1.23
N TYR A 64 -0.52 11.39 -1.87
CA TYR A 64 -1.70 10.80 -1.24
C TYR A 64 -2.00 9.44 -1.88
N LEU A 65 -1.75 8.36 -1.16
CA LEU A 65 -2.00 7.00 -1.62
C LEU A 65 -3.31 6.45 -1.02
N PHE A 66 -4.34 6.35 -1.85
CA PHE A 66 -5.61 5.73 -1.50
C PHE A 66 -5.54 4.22 -1.68
N ILE A 67 -5.93 3.48 -0.65
CA ILE A 67 -5.77 2.02 -0.56
C ILE A 67 -7.14 1.36 -0.41
N ASN A 68 -7.44 0.49 -1.37
CA ASN A 68 -8.50 -0.50 -1.34
C ASN A 68 -7.97 -1.78 -1.99
N SER A 69 -7.19 -2.55 -1.24
CA SER A 69 -6.48 -3.73 -1.74
C SER A 69 -6.59 -4.92 -0.79
N PRO A 70 -6.84 -6.13 -1.32
CA PRO A 70 -6.75 -7.37 -0.56
C PRO A 70 -5.29 -7.81 -0.29
N GLY A 71 -4.30 -7.03 -0.73
CA GLY A 71 -2.89 -7.40 -0.73
C GLY A 71 -2.49 -8.08 -2.03
N GLY A 72 -1.47 -8.94 -1.99
CA GLY A 72 -0.96 -9.62 -3.18
C GLY A 72 0.48 -10.07 -2.99
N TRP A 73 1.29 -9.93 -4.04
CA TRP A 73 2.67 -10.39 -4.04
C TRP A 73 3.54 -9.60 -3.04
N VAL A 74 4.30 -10.32 -2.22
CA VAL A 74 5.13 -9.73 -1.14
C VAL A 74 6.24 -8.84 -1.69
N ILE A 75 7.01 -9.33 -2.66
CA ILE A 75 8.16 -8.57 -3.20
C ILE A 75 7.74 -7.28 -3.91
N PRO A 76 6.75 -7.26 -4.82
CA PRO A 76 6.21 -6.01 -5.36
C PRO A 76 5.65 -5.08 -4.27
N GLY A 77 4.96 -5.60 -3.25
CA GLY A 77 4.47 -4.78 -2.15
C GLY A 77 5.59 -4.15 -1.31
N LEU A 78 6.70 -4.87 -1.08
CA LEU A 78 7.90 -4.33 -0.43
C LEU A 78 8.58 -3.27 -1.29
N ALA A 79 8.61 -3.44 -2.62
CA ALA A 79 9.16 -2.44 -3.52
C ALA A 79 8.37 -1.11 -3.48
N ILE A 80 7.03 -1.18 -3.38
CA ILE A 80 6.19 0.00 -3.13
C ILE A 80 6.55 0.61 -1.77
N TYR A 81 6.57 -0.19 -0.71
CA TYR A 81 6.87 0.27 0.65
C TYR A 81 8.23 0.98 0.73
N ASP A 82 9.29 0.39 0.19
CA ASP A 82 10.64 0.95 0.20
C ASP A 82 10.72 2.23 -0.64
N THR A 83 10.01 2.30 -1.77
CA THR A 83 9.92 3.52 -2.56
C THR A 83 9.24 4.64 -1.78
N MET A 84 8.18 4.35 -1.00
CA MET A 84 7.55 5.33 -0.12
C MET A 84 8.49 5.87 0.95
N GLN A 85 9.45 5.06 1.42
CA GLN A 85 10.47 5.51 2.38
C GLN A 85 11.63 6.27 1.71
N PHE A 86 11.82 6.05 0.40
CA PHE A 86 12.93 6.62 -0.36
C PHE A 86 12.64 8.02 -0.91
N VAL A 87 11.42 8.25 -1.40
CA VAL A 87 11.03 9.55 -1.96
C VAL A 87 11.02 10.64 -0.88
N GLN A 88 11.37 11.87 -1.26
CA GLN A 88 11.43 13.00 -0.31
C GLN A 88 10.05 13.48 0.17
N PRO A 89 9.02 13.58 -0.69
CA PRO A 89 7.67 13.85 -0.25
C PRO A 89 7.16 12.82 0.74
N ALA A 90 6.49 13.28 1.80
CA ALA A 90 5.79 12.35 2.69
C ALA A 90 4.65 11.67 1.93
N VAL A 91 4.58 10.35 2.02
CA VAL A 91 3.47 9.57 1.46
C VAL A 91 2.39 9.39 2.52
N GLN A 92 1.28 10.10 2.37
CA GLN A 92 0.07 9.92 3.18
C GLN A 92 -0.70 8.70 2.67
N THR A 93 -1.09 7.80 3.56
CA THR A 93 -1.88 6.62 3.19
C THR A 93 -3.31 6.75 3.69
N ILE A 94 -4.28 6.43 2.84
CA ILE A 94 -5.71 6.53 3.15
C ILE A 94 -6.40 5.21 2.82
N CYS A 95 -6.80 4.45 3.84
CA CYS A 95 -7.63 3.26 3.65
C CYS A 95 -9.09 3.65 3.42
N ILE A 96 -9.61 3.41 2.22
CA ILE A 96 -10.98 3.77 1.81
C ILE A 96 -11.92 2.57 1.69
N GLY A 97 -11.43 1.36 1.96
CA GLY A 97 -12.21 0.13 1.88
C GLY A 97 -11.50 -0.98 2.65
N LEU A 98 -10.65 -1.73 1.96
CA LEU A 98 -9.82 -2.78 2.56
C LEU A 98 -8.34 -2.45 2.44
N ALA A 99 -7.58 -2.66 3.49
CA ALA A 99 -6.13 -2.78 3.44
C ALA A 99 -5.74 -4.09 4.12
N ALA A 100 -5.63 -5.16 3.35
CA ALA A 100 -5.31 -6.49 3.87
C ALA A 100 -3.94 -6.97 3.40
N SER A 101 -3.24 -7.78 4.20
CA SER A 101 -1.99 -8.43 3.80
C SER A 101 -0.95 -7.39 3.35
N MET A 102 -0.41 -7.47 2.14
CA MET A 102 0.49 -6.41 1.63
C MET A 102 -0.17 -5.03 1.53
N GLY A 103 -1.49 -4.96 1.41
CA GLY A 103 -2.23 -3.70 1.48
C GLY A 103 -2.11 -3.02 2.84
N SER A 104 -2.12 -3.78 3.95
CA SER A 104 -1.89 -3.22 5.29
C SER A 104 -0.43 -2.86 5.56
N VAL A 105 0.52 -3.59 4.95
CA VAL A 105 1.96 -3.23 4.99
C VAL A 105 2.18 -1.87 4.30
N ILE A 106 1.60 -1.68 3.13
CA ILE A 106 1.67 -0.41 2.39
C ILE A 106 0.96 0.69 3.18
N LEU A 107 -0.22 0.42 3.76
CA LEU A 107 -0.94 1.37 4.61
C LEU A 107 -0.08 1.86 5.79
N VAL A 108 0.53 0.94 6.54
CA VAL A 108 1.33 1.28 7.72
C VAL A 108 2.66 1.94 7.36
N GLY A 109 3.11 1.79 6.11
CA GLY A 109 4.29 2.45 5.54
C GLY A 109 4.11 3.93 5.22
N GLY A 110 2.88 4.46 5.25
CA GLY A 110 2.64 5.90 5.11
C GLY A 110 3.23 6.70 6.27
N GLU A 111 3.59 7.96 6.03
CA GLU A 111 4.24 8.85 6.99
C GLU A 111 3.54 8.84 8.35
N ILE A 112 4.31 8.68 9.44
CA ILE A 112 3.74 8.64 10.79
C ILE A 112 2.98 9.94 11.05
N THR A 113 1.82 9.84 11.70
CA THR A 113 0.81 10.92 11.88
C THR A 113 -0.06 11.24 10.68
N LYS A 114 0.26 10.72 9.48
CA LYS A 114 -0.46 10.97 8.22
C LYS A 114 -1.13 9.72 7.62
N ARG A 115 -1.33 8.66 8.42
CA ARG A 115 -2.06 7.45 8.02
C ARG A 115 -3.53 7.56 8.43
N LEU A 116 -4.45 7.46 7.48
CA LEU A 116 -5.89 7.67 7.67
C LEU A 116 -6.67 6.41 7.28
N ALA A 117 -7.74 6.13 8.01
CA ALA A 117 -8.77 5.15 7.60
C ALA A 117 -10.15 5.80 7.56
N PHE A 118 -10.98 5.42 6.59
CA PHE A 118 -12.40 5.78 6.59
C PHE A 118 -13.17 5.01 7.68
N PRO A 119 -14.32 5.52 8.17
CA PRO A 119 -15.04 4.91 9.31
C PRO A 119 -15.37 3.43 9.16
N HIS A 120 -15.65 2.99 7.93
CA HIS A 120 -16.02 1.60 7.62
C HIS A 120 -14.89 0.80 6.97
N ALA A 121 -13.69 1.37 6.91
CA ALA A 121 -12.54 0.68 6.38
C ALA A 121 -12.16 -0.51 7.29
N ARG A 122 -11.60 -1.55 6.67
CA ARG A 122 -11.07 -2.73 7.35
C ARG A 122 -9.59 -2.87 7.05
N VAL A 123 -8.83 -3.15 8.09
CA VAL A 123 -7.41 -3.48 7.98
C VAL A 123 -7.24 -4.93 8.42
N MET A 124 -6.47 -5.72 7.68
CA MET A 124 -6.22 -7.12 8.05
C MET A 124 -4.73 -7.43 7.95
N ILE A 125 -4.16 -7.97 9.02
CA ILE A 125 -2.79 -8.48 9.05
C ILE A 125 -2.81 -10.00 9.18
N HIS A 126 -1.83 -10.64 8.55
CA HIS A 126 -1.57 -12.09 8.64
C HIS A 126 -0.13 -12.37 8.18
N GLN A 127 0.38 -13.56 8.46
CA GLN A 127 1.68 -14.03 7.98
C GLN A 127 1.68 -14.27 6.46
N PRO A 128 2.84 -14.15 5.77
CA PRO A 128 2.92 -14.46 4.35
C PRO A 128 2.69 -15.96 4.12
N SER A 129 2.08 -16.29 2.98
CA SER A 129 1.75 -17.66 2.58
C SER A 129 2.35 -18.00 1.22
N SER A 130 2.71 -19.26 1.00
CA SER A 130 3.15 -19.78 -0.30
C SER A 130 2.68 -21.23 -0.49
N TYR A 131 2.64 -21.68 -1.75
CA TYR A 131 2.23 -23.03 -2.14
C TYR A 131 3.39 -23.77 -2.82
N PHE A 132 3.87 -24.86 -2.21
CA PHE A 132 5.11 -25.55 -2.63
C PHE A 132 4.89 -26.96 -3.21
N TYR A 133 3.67 -27.31 -3.63
CA TYR A 133 3.19 -28.70 -3.74
C TYR A 133 3.92 -29.65 -4.72
N LEU A 134 4.86 -29.20 -5.54
CA LEU A 134 5.48 -30.00 -6.61
C LEU A 134 7.01 -29.86 -6.71
N THR A 135 7.68 -29.43 -5.63
CA THR A 135 9.15 -29.21 -5.65
C THR A 135 9.92 -30.33 -4.93
N SER A 136 11.23 -30.43 -5.20
CA SER A 136 12.10 -31.38 -4.51
C SER A 136 12.26 -31.01 -3.02
N THR A 137 12.56 -31.98 -2.15
CA THR A 137 12.75 -31.73 -0.71
C THR A 137 13.77 -30.62 -0.42
N ARG A 138 14.87 -30.57 -1.20
CA ARG A 138 15.89 -29.53 -1.04
C ARG A 138 15.35 -28.14 -1.37
N ASN A 139 14.62 -28.02 -2.49
CA ASN A 139 14.01 -26.75 -2.89
C ASN A 139 12.93 -26.33 -1.89
N PHE A 140 12.14 -27.27 -1.37
CA PHE A 140 11.14 -26.98 -0.35
C PHE A 140 11.76 -26.33 0.90
N ILE A 141 12.87 -26.88 1.40
CA ILE A 141 13.58 -26.32 2.57
C ILE A 141 14.07 -24.90 2.27
N LEU A 142 14.71 -24.68 1.10
CA LEU A 142 15.21 -23.36 0.71
C LEU A 142 14.10 -22.31 0.59
N GLU A 143 12.97 -22.68 -0.01
CA GLU A 143 11.81 -21.80 -0.15
C GLU A 143 11.12 -21.53 1.19
N ALA A 144 11.05 -22.51 2.09
CA ALA A 144 10.52 -22.32 3.43
C ALA A 144 11.41 -21.38 4.27
N GLU A 145 12.73 -21.50 4.17
CA GLU A 145 13.68 -20.58 4.79
C GLU A 145 13.48 -19.15 4.27
N GLU A 146 13.27 -18.97 2.97
CA GLU A 146 13.01 -17.66 2.38
C GLU A 146 11.67 -17.07 2.84
N LEU A 147 10.61 -17.89 2.90
CA LEU A 147 9.32 -17.46 3.43
C LEU A 147 9.41 -17.02 4.91
N LEU A 148 10.22 -17.70 5.72
CA LEU A 148 10.49 -17.31 7.10
C LEU A 148 11.19 -15.95 7.18
N LYS A 149 12.18 -15.68 6.32
CA LYS A 149 12.83 -14.36 6.26
C LYS A 149 11.85 -13.25 5.85
N LEU A 150 10.96 -13.53 4.90
CA LEU A 150 9.91 -12.58 4.51
C LEU A 150 8.97 -12.32 5.68
N ARG A 151 8.54 -13.37 6.41
CA ARG A 151 7.73 -13.22 7.62
C ARG A 151 8.41 -12.33 8.66
N GLU A 152 9.69 -12.56 8.95
CA GLU A 152 10.46 -11.72 9.87
C GLU A 152 10.55 -10.26 9.39
N THR A 153 10.77 -10.05 8.10
CA THR A 153 10.86 -8.72 7.49
C THR A 153 9.56 -7.95 7.67
N LEU A 154 8.42 -8.56 7.31
CA LEU A 154 7.10 -7.94 7.45
C LEU A 154 6.75 -7.67 8.92
N THR A 155 7.10 -8.61 9.81
CA THR A 155 6.89 -8.44 11.26
C THR A 155 7.66 -7.22 11.79
N LYS A 156 8.93 -7.06 11.39
CA LYS A 156 9.75 -5.90 11.76
C LYS A 156 9.16 -4.58 11.25
N VAL A 157 8.63 -4.56 10.03
CA VAL A 157 7.92 -3.39 9.49
C VAL A 157 6.74 -3.02 10.38
N TYR A 158 5.86 -3.97 10.73
CA TYR A 158 4.74 -3.69 11.62
C TYR A 158 5.21 -3.22 13.00
N VAL A 159 6.18 -3.88 13.63
CA VAL A 159 6.73 -3.47 14.94
C VAL A 159 7.23 -2.01 14.87
N GLN A 160 8.05 -1.69 13.87
CA GLN A 160 8.63 -0.37 13.71
C GLN A 160 7.56 0.71 13.49
N ARG A 161 6.55 0.43 12.67
CA ARG A 161 5.56 1.44 12.25
C ARG A 161 4.36 1.55 13.18
N THR A 162 4.05 0.51 13.97
CA THR A 162 2.92 0.51 14.92
C THR A 162 3.35 0.82 16.36
N GLY A 163 4.61 0.56 16.71
CA GLY A 163 5.09 0.63 18.09
C GLY A 163 4.69 -0.57 18.96
N GLN A 164 4.02 -1.58 18.39
CA GLN A 164 3.69 -2.82 19.09
C GLN A 164 4.95 -3.65 19.34
N SER A 165 4.92 -4.46 20.40
CA SER A 165 6.01 -5.40 20.66
C SER A 165 6.05 -6.51 19.61
N LEU A 166 7.25 -7.08 19.37
CA LEU A 166 7.46 -8.18 18.43
C LEU A 166 6.50 -9.36 18.68
N TRP A 167 6.29 -9.71 19.95
CA TRP A 167 5.43 -10.84 20.32
C TRP A 167 3.97 -10.58 19.95
N VAL A 168 3.43 -9.38 20.26
CA VAL A 168 2.05 -9.00 19.90
C VAL A 168 1.83 -9.12 18.40
N VAL A 169 2.69 -8.49 17.60
CA VAL A 169 2.59 -8.54 16.13
C VAL A 169 2.70 -9.98 15.62
N SER A 170 3.61 -10.78 16.18
CA SER A 170 3.82 -12.16 15.73
C SER A 170 2.59 -13.05 15.99
N GLU A 171 1.98 -12.93 17.17
CA GLU A 171 0.77 -13.68 17.53
C GLU A 171 -0.43 -13.24 16.69
N ASP A 172 -0.64 -11.93 16.53
CA ASP A 172 -1.78 -11.41 15.78
C ASP A 172 -1.69 -11.72 14.28
N MET A 173 -0.48 -11.94 13.75
CA MET A 173 -0.27 -12.39 12.37
C MET A 173 -0.45 -13.90 12.15
N GLU A 174 -0.60 -14.72 13.21
CA GLU A 174 -0.75 -16.18 13.02
C GLU A 174 -2.03 -16.56 12.26
N ARG A 175 -3.04 -15.71 12.31
CA ARG A 175 -4.32 -15.87 11.62
C ARG A 175 -4.70 -14.56 10.94
N ASP A 176 -5.74 -14.60 10.11
CA ASP A 176 -6.34 -13.41 9.55
C ASP A 176 -6.96 -12.54 10.67
N ALA A 177 -6.22 -11.52 11.09
CA ALA A 177 -6.66 -10.58 12.12
C ALA A 177 -7.29 -9.34 11.47
N PHE A 178 -8.61 -9.34 11.36
CA PHE A 178 -9.37 -8.19 10.84
C PHE A 178 -9.66 -7.17 11.94
N MET A 179 -9.37 -5.91 11.65
CA MET A 179 -9.61 -4.76 12.50
C MET A 179 -10.55 -3.77 11.80
N SER A 180 -11.47 -3.18 12.55
CA SER A 180 -12.18 -1.96 12.20
C SER A 180 -11.22 -0.77 12.13
N ALA A 181 -11.64 0.35 11.55
CA ALA A 181 -10.83 1.57 11.49
C ALA A 181 -10.37 2.04 12.90
N THR A 182 -11.24 1.94 13.90
CA THR A 182 -10.91 2.32 15.29
C THR A 182 -9.96 1.33 15.97
N GLU A 183 -10.11 0.02 15.71
CA GLU A 183 -9.16 -0.98 16.21
C GLU A 183 -7.79 -0.84 15.54
N ALA A 184 -7.76 -0.59 14.23
CA ALA A 184 -6.55 -0.32 13.48
C ALA A 184 -5.83 0.94 13.99
N GLN A 185 -6.59 1.97 14.37
CA GLN A 185 -6.03 3.16 15.02
C GLN A 185 -5.43 2.83 16.39
N ALA A 186 -6.17 2.10 17.23
CA ALA A 186 -5.69 1.69 18.55
C ALA A 186 -4.45 0.78 18.47
N TYR A 187 -4.37 -0.05 17.43
CA TYR A 187 -3.22 -0.92 17.17
C TYR A 187 -2.00 -0.17 16.63
N GLY A 188 -2.17 1.04 16.09
CA GLY A 188 -1.11 1.85 15.47
C GLY A 188 -0.90 1.60 13.97
N LEU A 189 -1.84 0.92 13.30
CA LEU A 189 -1.81 0.71 11.83
C LEU A 189 -2.17 1.97 11.06
N VAL A 190 -3.01 2.82 11.66
CA VAL A 190 -3.36 4.16 11.17
C VAL A 190 -3.30 5.15 12.33
N ASP A 191 -3.13 6.43 12.02
CA ASP A 191 -3.05 7.48 13.03
C ASP A 191 -4.43 8.08 13.34
N ARG A 192 -5.31 8.13 12.32
CA ARG A 192 -6.62 8.79 12.41
C ARG A 192 -7.70 8.00 11.69
N VAL A 193 -8.92 8.12 12.20
CA VAL A 193 -10.15 7.74 11.49
C VAL A 193 -10.82 9.01 10.98
N ALA A 194 -11.20 9.03 9.70
CA ALA A 194 -11.91 10.14 9.08
C ALA A 194 -13.28 10.36 9.77
N LYS A 195 -13.76 11.60 9.80
CA LYS A 195 -15.05 11.95 10.39
C LYS A 195 -16.20 11.75 9.41
#